data_AF-A0A246BTE5-F1
#
_entry.id   AF-A0A246BTE5-F1
#
_cell.length_a   1.000
_cell.length_b   1.000
_cell.length_c   1.000
_cell.angle_alpha   90.00
_cell.angle_beta   90.00
_cell.angle_gamma   90.00
#
_symmetry.space_group_name_H-M   'P 1'
#
loop_
_entity.id
_entity.type
_entity.pdbx_description
1 polymer ?
#
loop_
_entity_poly.entity_id
_entity_poly.type
_entity_poly.pdbx_seq_one_letter_code
_entity_poly.pdbx_strand_id
1 'polypeptide(L)'
;MSEEGTRKEQNEQAVLGALRDCVALTSRRITATYGPRVNWGGLLTRGAIREVRTTYGPVLTLTDSELQRAGIQYRLRGPASLADRAYMMDAVQLLQKLGYEWVEWNYKAYRDQGLTGHITSAYMRVPEEEYWPLQNRYTGNRRTREDGTRLEMLGEPRLYARCSGGGIKVTEARGLLKLHGTHIAGYWHSPLLLVVPEETAALRAYVRRVNEDARDRRQRGNCPDAPFHPVITVFTLPLPSLVRRPGQVNVD
;
A
#
# COMPACT_ATOMS: atom_id res chain seq x y z
N MET A 1 -21.98 20.84 -29.20
CA MET A 1 -20.87 20.29 -28.39
C MET A 1 -20.23 19.17 -29.17
N SER A 2 -18.93 19.23 -29.45
CA SER A 2 -18.21 18.18 -30.17
C SER A 2 -18.00 16.96 -29.26
N GLU A 3 -18.02 15.75 -29.83
CA GLU A 3 -17.77 14.48 -29.10
C GLU A 3 -16.45 14.50 -28.32
N GLU A 4 -15.46 15.24 -28.80
CA GLU A 4 -14.16 15.43 -28.16
C GLU A 4 -14.25 16.25 -26.86
N GLY A 5 -15.15 17.24 -26.79
CA GLY A 5 -15.41 18.02 -25.58
C GLY A 5 -16.04 17.17 -24.48
N THR A 6 -17.03 16.35 -24.83
CA THR A 6 -17.73 15.45 -23.88
C THR A 6 -16.78 14.38 -23.31
N ARG A 7 -15.92 13.79 -24.14
CA ARG A 7 -14.94 12.79 -23.69
C ARG A 7 -13.89 13.39 -22.75
N LYS A 8 -13.48 14.64 -22.99
CA LYS A 8 -12.53 15.35 -22.13
C LYS A 8 -13.11 15.62 -20.75
N GLU A 9 -14.35 16.09 -20.68
CA GLU A 9 -15.03 16.36 -19.40
C GLU A 9 -15.25 15.07 -18.60
N GLN A 10 -15.66 13.97 -19.25
CA GLN A 10 -15.80 12.66 -18.59
C GLN A 10 -14.48 12.19 -17.95
N ASN A 11 -13.36 12.33 -18.65
CA ASN A 11 -12.06 11.96 -18.12
C ASN A 11 -11.63 12.87 -16.94
N GLU A 12 -11.87 14.18 -17.01
CA GLU A 12 -11.60 15.09 -15.89
C GLU A 12 -12.42 14.71 -14.65
N GLN A 13 -13.71 14.39 -14.82
CA GLN A 13 -14.55 13.95 -13.71
C GLN A 13 -14.09 12.60 -13.14
N ALA A 14 -13.64 11.67 -13.98
CA ALA A 14 -13.09 10.39 -13.52
C ALA A 14 -11.80 10.58 -12.70
N VAL A 15 -10.89 11.46 -13.13
CA VAL A 15 -9.69 11.80 -12.37
C VAL A 15 -10.04 12.47 -11.04
N LEU A 16 -10.98 13.41 -11.05
CA LEU A 16 -11.42 14.09 -9.84
C LEU A 16 -12.08 13.13 -8.84
N GLY A 17 -12.92 12.20 -9.33
CA GLY A 17 -13.52 11.13 -8.53
C GLY A 17 -12.45 10.25 -7.88
N ALA A 18 -11.49 9.75 -8.66
CA ALA A 18 -10.40 8.94 -8.12
C ALA A 18 -9.52 9.70 -7.12
N LEU A 19 -9.31 11.00 -7.30
CA LEU A 19 -8.62 11.84 -6.32
C LEU A 19 -9.45 12.09 -5.05
N ARG A 20 -10.79 12.08 -5.13
CA ARG A 20 -11.65 12.12 -3.93
C ARG A 20 -11.54 10.83 -3.13
N ASP A 21 -11.47 9.69 -3.79
CA ASP A 21 -11.34 8.39 -3.12
C ASP A 21 -9.92 8.15 -2.58
N CYS A 22 -8.91 8.45 -3.40
CA CYS A 22 -7.51 8.13 -3.09
C CYS A 22 -6.79 9.27 -2.36
N VAL A 23 -7.29 10.51 -2.41
CA VAL A 23 -6.69 11.77 -1.92
C VAL A 23 -5.42 12.19 -2.65
N ALA A 24 -4.55 11.24 -2.99
CA ALA A 24 -3.29 11.49 -3.67
C ALA A 24 -2.97 10.36 -4.65
N LEU A 25 -2.63 10.73 -5.88
CA LEU A 25 -2.25 9.81 -6.94
C LEU A 25 -1.05 10.35 -7.70
N THR A 26 -0.15 9.47 -8.13
CA THR A 26 0.95 9.90 -9.01
C THR A 26 0.42 10.27 -10.40
N SER A 27 1.04 11.25 -11.05
CA SER A 27 0.71 11.58 -12.44
C SER A 27 0.88 10.37 -13.36
N ARG A 28 1.87 9.50 -13.08
CA ARG A 28 2.07 8.22 -13.79
C ARG A 28 0.86 7.30 -13.67
N ARG A 29 0.32 7.12 -12.46
CA ARG A 29 -0.85 6.26 -12.24
C ARG A 29 -2.08 6.79 -12.96
N ILE A 30 -2.29 8.09 -12.93
CA ILE A 30 -3.40 8.73 -13.64
C ILE A 30 -3.23 8.49 -15.15
N THR A 31 -2.05 8.72 -15.71
CA THR A 31 -1.75 8.41 -17.12
C THR A 31 -1.95 6.92 -17.46
N ALA A 32 -1.54 6.01 -16.59
CA ALA A 32 -1.67 4.57 -16.82
C ALA A 32 -3.13 4.09 -16.76
N THR A 33 -3.97 4.72 -15.94
CA THR A 33 -5.37 4.31 -15.73
C THR A 33 -6.31 4.98 -16.73
N TYR A 34 -6.10 6.27 -17.02
CA TYR A 34 -7.01 7.09 -17.80
C TYR A 34 -6.46 7.47 -19.19
N GLY A 35 -5.18 7.18 -19.44
CA GLY A 35 -4.51 7.39 -20.72
C GLY A 35 -3.59 8.62 -20.77
N PRO A 36 -2.67 8.69 -21.76
CA PRO A 36 -1.64 9.74 -21.86
C PRO A 36 -2.15 11.12 -22.31
N ARG A 37 -3.40 11.22 -22.78
CA ARG A 37 -4.02 12.47 -23.27
C ARG A 37 -5.06 13.05 -22.31
N VAL A 38 -5.10 12.59 -21.06
CA VAL A 38 -6.05 13.13 -20.09
C VAL A 38 -5.58 14.52 -19.71
N ASN A 39 -6.24 15.52 -20.28
CA ASN A 39 -5.94 16.91 -19.99
C ASN A 39 -6.60 17.29 -18.66
N TRP A 40 -5.95 17.01 -17.54
CA TRP A 40 -6.32 17.53 -16.21
C TRP A 40 -5.84 18.97 -15.99
N GLY A 41 -5.31 19.63 -17.03
CA GLY A 41 -4.94 21.04 -17.00
C GLY A 41 -6.14 21.92 -16.63
N GLY A 42 -7.34 21.58 -17.10
CA GLY A 42 -8.56 22.30 -16.72
C GLY A 42 -8.90 22.18 -15.23
N LEU A 43 -8.59 21.05 -14.59
CA LEU A 43 -8.74 20.87 -13.14
C LEU A 43 -7.69 21.66 -12.35
N LEU A 44 -6.46 21.74 -12.85
CA LEU A 44 -5.40 22.57 -12.27
C LEU A 44 -5.74 24.06 -12.38
N THR A 45 -6.15 24.52 -13.55
CA THR A 45 -6.51 25.93 -13.80
C THR A 45 -7.70 26.39 -12.97
N ARG A 46 -8.73 25.54 -12.81
CA ARG A 46 -9.90 25.85 -11.96
C ARG A 46 -9.64 25.66 -10.47
N GLY A 47 -8.43 25.26 -10.07
CA GLY A 47 -8.06 25.07 -8.68
C GLY A 47 -8.79 23.90 -7.99
N ALA A 48 -9.24 22.90 -8.75
CA ALA A 48 -9.85 21.69 -8.21
C ALA A 48 -8.79 20.71 -7.68
N ILE A 49 -7.65 20.66 -8.37
CA ILE A 49 -6.50 19.82 -8.00
C ILE A 49 -5.23 20.66 -7.98
N ARG A 50 -4.18 20.14 -7.35
CA ARG A 50 -2.83 20.69 -7.39
C ARG A 50 -1.81 19.58 -7.59
N GLU A 51 -0.70 19.93 -8.22
CA GLU A 51 0.47 19.06 -8.33
C GLU A 51 1.49 19.42 -7.26
N VAL A 52 1.97 18.41 -6.53
CA VAL A 52 3.03 18.54 -5.55
C VAL A 52 4.22 17.70 -6.02
N ARG A 53 5.39 18.32 -6.13
CA ARG A 53 6.64 17.62 -6.44
C ARG A 53 7.13 16.90 -5.20
N THR A 54 7.33 15.59 -5.30
CA THR A 54 7.78 14.74 -4.19
C THR A 54 9.00 13.91 -4.59
N THR A 55 9.61 13.22 -3.62
CA THR A 55 10.69 12.25 -3.87
C THR A 55 10.22 11.05 -4.70
N TYR A 56 8.93 10.72 -4.68
CA TYR A 56 8.31 9.68 -5.51
C TYR A 56 7.88 10.20 -6.90
N GLY A 57 8.19 11.47 -7.20
CA GLY A 57 7.77 12.16 -8.42
C GLY A 57 6.56 13.06 -8.20
N PRO A 58 5.96 13.60 -9.28
CA PRO A 58 4.78 14.44 -9.19
C PRO A 58 3.55 13.67 -8.68
N VAL A 59 2.90 14.23 -7.66
CA VAL A 59 1.67 13.71 -7.07
C VAL A 59 0.56 14.75 -7.24
N LEU A 60 -0.55 14.33 -7.82
CA LEU A 60 -1.78 15.10 -7.90
C LEU A 60 -2.61 14.86 -6.63
N THR A 61 -3.17 15.92 -6.08
CA THR A 61 -4.05 15.89 -4.91
C THR A 61 -5.12 16.98 -5.01
N LEU A 62 -6.20 16.84 -4.25
CA LEU A 62 -7.23 17.87 -4.15
C LEU A 62 -6.69 19.14 -3.49
N THR A 63 -7.25 20.29 -3.85
CA THR A 63 -7.03 21.54 -3.12
C THR A 63 -7.81 21.54 -1.79
N ASP A 64 -7.45 22.43 -0.86
CA ASP A 64 -8.14 22.52 0.43
C ASP A 64 -9.65 22.77 0.27
N SER A 65 -10.07 23.54 -0.74
CA SER A 65 -11.48 23.80 -1.02
C SER A 65 -12.22 22.54 -1.50
N GLU A 66 -11.62 21.74 -2.38
CA GLU A 66 -12.23 20.48 -2.84
C GLU A 66 -12.22 19.40 -1.74
N LEU A 67 -11.20 19.36 -0.89
CA LEU A 67 -11.20 18.48 0.29
C LEU A 67 -12.37 18.79 1.22
N GLN A 68 -12.61 20.08 1.49
CA GLN A 68 -13.76 20.52 2.30
C GLN A 68 -15.09 20.15 1.64
N ARG A 69 -15.25 20.38 0.33
CA ARG A 69 -16.47 20.01 -0.42
C ARG A 69 -16.73 18.51 -0.41
N ALA A 70 -15.68 17.70 -0.44
CA ALA A 70 -15.78 16.24 -0.38
C ALA A 70 -15.99 15.71 1.06
N GLY A 71 -16.05 16.58 2.07
CA GLY A 71 -16.16 16.17 3.48
C GLY A 71 -14.89 15.49 4.03
N ILE A 72 -13.75 15.65 3.35
CA ILE A 72 -12.48 15.03 3.70
C ILE A 72 -11.72 15.97 4.65
N GLN A 73 -11.68 15.63 5.95
CA GLN A 73 -11.13 16.48 7.01
C GLN A 73 -9.61 16.29 7.26
N TYR A 74 -8.92 15.53 6.40
CA TYR A 74 -7.59 15.01 6.69
C TYR A 74 -6.43 16.00 6.45
N ARG A 75 -5.45 16.04 7.35
CA ARG A 75 -4.24 16.89 7.33
C ARG A 75 -3.11 16.44 6.39
N LEU A 76 -3.42 15.76 5.29
CA LEU A 76 -2.39 15.20 4.41
C LEU A 76 -1.84 16.26 3.45
N ARG A 77 -1.01 17.18 3.97
CA ARG A 77 -0.49 18.35 3.23
C ARG A 77 0.98 18.27 2.87
N GLY A 78 1.77 17.57 3.68
CA GLY A 78 3.22 17.47 3.50
C GLY A 78 3.58 16.67 2.24
N PRO A 79 4.58 17.10 1.43
CA PRO A 79 5.01 16.37 0.24
C PRO A 79 5.36 14.90 0.51
N ALA A 80 6.03 14.61 1.63
CA ALA A 80 6.37 13.24 2.02
C ALA A 80 5.13 12.38 2.33
N SER A 81 4.12 12.97 2.98
CA SER A 81 2.88 12.26 3.31
C SER A 81 2.01 12.02 2.08
N LEU A 82 1.98 12.97 1.14
CA LEU A 82 1.36 12.80 -0.18
C LEU A 82 2.05 11.70 -0.99
N ALA A 83 3.38 11.66 -0.96
CA ALA A 83 4.16 10.62 -1.59
C ALA A 83 3.84 9.24 -1.00
N ASP A 84 3.87 9.09 0.34
CA ASP A 84 3.55 7.83 1.00
C ASP A 84 2.10 7.38 0.77
N ARG A 85 1.15 8.33 0.74
CA ARG A 85 -0.25 8.04 0.39
C ARG A 85 -0.36 7.48 -1.02
N ALA A 86 0.22 8.16 -2.02
CA ALA A 86 0.21 7.69 -3.40
C ALA A 86 0.96 6.34 -3.55
N TYR A 87 2.07 6.17 -2.83
CA TYR A 87 2.85 4.93 -2.81
C TYR A 87 2.06 3.75 -2.25
N MET A 88 1.32 3.96 -1.16
CA MET A 88 0.42 2.94 -0.58
C MET A 88 -0.69 2.54 -1.54
N MET A 89 -1.26 3.50 -2.27
CA MET A 89 -2.25 3.19 -3.30
C MET A 89 -1.64 2.32 -4.40
N ASP A 90 -0.43 2.63 -4.84
CA ASP A 90 0.27 1.88 -5.91
C ASP A 90 0.68 0.48 -5.43
N ALA A 91 1.07 0.36 -4.16
CA ALA A 91 1.36 -0.90 -3.48
C ALA A 91 0.13 -1.84 -3.44
N VAL A 92 -1.06 -1.31 -3.11
CA VAL A 92 -2.30 -2.09 -3.16
C VAL A 92 -2.59 -2.55 -4.58
N GLN A 93 -2.46 -1.67 -5.58
CA GLN A 93 -2.69 -2.05 -6.98
C GLN A 93 -1.71 -3.11 -7.47
N LEU A 94 -0.43 -3.05 -7.05
CA LEU A 94 0.57 -4.07 -7.33
C LEU A 94 0.11 -5.44 -6.79
N LEU A 95 -0.33 -5.49 -5.54
CA LEU A 95 -0.79 -6.73 -4.92
C LEU A 95 -2.10 -7.24 -5.54
N GLN A 96 -3.01 -6.35 -5.94
CA GLN A 96 -4.21 -6.74 -6.66
C GLN A 96 -3.90 -7.45 -7.98
N LYS A 97 -2.86 -7.03 -8.70
CA LYS A 97 -2.39 -7.73 -9.90
C LYS A 97 -1.81 -9.11 -9.61
N LEU A 98 -1.43 -9.37 -8.36
CA LEU A 98 -0.94 -10.67 -7.87
C LEU A 98 -2.06 -11.51 -7.24
N GLY A 99 -3.32 -11.11 -7.36
CA GLY A 99 -4.49 -11.85 -6.87
C GLY A 99 -4.93 -11.52 -5.46
N TYR A 100 -4.30 -10.55 -4.78
CA TYR A 100 -4.75 -10.10 -3.46
C TYR A 100 -5.97 -9.17 -3.59
N GLU A 101 -6.86 -9.15 -2.60
CA GLU A 101 -7.99 -8.20 -2.57
C GLU A 101 -7.76 -7.13 -1.49
N TRP A 102 -8.07 -5.87 -1.80
CA TRP A 102 -8.07 -4.83 -0.77
C TRP A 102 -9.33 -4.95 0.09
N VAL A 103 -9.16 -4.94 1.42
CA VAL A 103 -10.26 -5.08 2.38
C VAL A 103 -10.57 -3.75 3.05
N GLU A 104 -9.56 -3.12 3.67
CA GLU A 104 -9.77 -1.93 4.50
C GLU A 104 -8.47 -1.14 4.67
N TRP A 105 -8.59 0.17 4.87
CA TRP A 105 -7.49 1.05 5.25
C TRP A 105 -7.41 1.21 6.77
N ASN A 106 -6.21 1.13 7.32
CA ASN A 106 -5.94 1.51 8.70
C ASN A 106 -5.29 2.89 8.76
N TYR A 107 -5.86 3.78 9.57
CA TYR A 107 -5.47 5.18 9.67
C TYR A 107 -4.82 5.48 11.01
N LYS A 108 -3.92 6.46 11.04
CA LYS A 108 -3.37 6.93 12.31
C LYS A 108 -4.46 7.68 13.09
N ALA A 109 -4.86 7.13 14.24
CA ALA A 109 -5.77 7.79 15.17
C ALA A 109 -5.04 8.90 15.94
N TYR A 110 -5.63 10.09 16.01
CA TYR A 110 -5.20 11.15 16.93
C TYR A 110 -6.32 11.39 17.94
N ARG A 111 -5.96 11.46 19.23
CA ARG A 111 -6.88 11.35 20.37
C ARG A 111 -8.04 12.36 20.38
N ASP A 112 -7.93 13.50 19.68
CA ASP A 112 -8.91 14.59 19.82
C ASP A 112 -9.53 15.12 18.51
N GLN A 113 -9.18 14.59 17.33
CA GLN A 113 -9.45 15.29 16.05
C GLN A 113 -9.86 14.41 14.86
N GLY A 114 -10.40 13.21 15.12
CA GLY A 114 -10.88 12.30 14.06
C GLY A 114 -9.78 11.51 13.35
N LEU A 115 -10.18 10.71 12.36
CA LEU A 115 -9.25 9.94 11.52
C LEU A 115 -8.33 10.92 10.78
N THR A 116 -7.04 10.57 10.64
CA THR A 116 -6.15 11.32 9.75
C THR A 116 -6.01 10.58 8.42
N GLY A 117 -5.84 11.30 7.32
CA GLY A 117 -5.67 10.70 5.99
C GLY A 117 -4.37 9.89 5.84
N HIS A 118 -3.52 9.88 6.87
CA HIS A 118 -2.31 9.08 6.94
C HIS A 118 -2.67 7.61 7.15
N ILE A 119 -2.60 6.84 6.06
CA ILE A 119 -2.70 5.39 6.12
C ILE A 119 -1.43 4.86 6.78
N THR A 120 -1.60 4.03 7.79
CA THR A 120 -0.50 3.32 8.45
C THR A 120 -0.31 1.92 7.87
N SER A 121 -1.40 1.29 7.43
CA SER A 121 -1.42 -0.04 6.80
C SER A 121 -2.71 -0.27 6.03
N ALA A 122 -2.74 -1.30 5.19
CA ALA A 122 -3.96 -1.80 4.58
C ALA A 122 -4.17 -3.27 4.97
N TYR A 123 -5.41 -3.67 5.18
CA TYR A 123 -5.76 -5.09 5.20
C TYR A 123 -5.95 -5.55 3.76
N MET A 124 -5.24 -6.61 3.43
CA MET A 124 -5.37 -7.32 2.16
C MET A 124 -5.98 -8.67 2.45
N ARG A 125 -6.67 -9.30 1.50
CA ARG A 125 -7.03 -10.71 1.51
C ARG A 125 -6.11 -11.45 0.55
N VAL A 126 -5.61 -12.61 0.96
CA VAL A 126 -4.79 -13.49 0.10
C VAL A 126 -5.63 -14.07 -1.05
N PRO A 127 -5.01 -14.49 -2.16
CA PRO A 127 -5.69 -15.22 -3.23
C PRO A 127 -6.43 -16.45 -2.71
N GLU A 128 -7.53 -16.84 -3.36
CA GLU A 128 -8.35 -18.00 -2.94
C GLU A 128 -7.54 -19.30 -2.85
N GLU A 129 -6.58 -19.48 -3.77
CA GLU A 129 -5.64 -20.61 -3.78
C GLU A 129 -4.76 -20.67 -2.51
N GLU A 130 -4.40 -19.52 -1.94
CA GLU A 130 -3.68 -19.42 -0.68
C GLU A 130 -4.62 -19.51 0.53
N TYR A 131 -5.85 -19.02 0.40
CA TYR A 131 -6.85 -19.03 1.47
C TYR A 131 -7.34 -20.44 1.82
N TRP A 132 -7.62 -21.26 0.81
CA TRP A 132 -8.23 -22.58 1.00
C TRP A 132 -7.41 -23.52 1.90
N PRO A 133 -6.08 -23.66 1.72
CA PRO A 133 -5.24 -24.44 2.64
C PRO A 133 -5.22 -23.88 4.07
N LEU A 134 -5.34 -22.56 4.24
CA LEU A 134 -5.36 -21.91 5.54
C LEU A 134 -6.66 -22.23 6.29
N GLN A 135 -7.81 -22.07 5.63
CA GLN A 135 -9.12 -22.32 6.23
C GLN A 135 -9.28 -23.75 6.72
N ASN A 136 -8.78 -24.73 5.94
CA ASN A 136 -8.88 -26.14 6.28
C ASN A 136 -8.02 -26.57 7.47
N ARG A 137 -7.01 -25.77 7.84
CA ARG A 137 -6.03 -26.13 8.89
C ARG A 137 -6.18 -25.32 10.17
N TYR A 138 -6.83 -24.16 10.12
CA TYR A 138 -6.92 -23.22 11.23
C TYR A 138 -8.36 -22.99 11.70
N THR A 139 -8.65 -23.46 12.91
CA THR A 139 -9.96 -23.31 13.57
C THR A 139 -9.92 -22.15 14.56
N GLY A 140 -9.88 -20.91 14.06
CA GLY A 140 -9.85 -19.73 14.93
C GLY A 140 -10.34 -18.47 14.24
N ASN A 141 -11.61 -18.10 14.49
CA ASN A 141 -12.20 -16.85 14.01
C ASN A 141 -12.49 -15.93 15.19
N ARG A 142 -11.51 -15.12 15.61
CA ARG A 142 -11.79 -13.95 16.47
C ARG A 142 -11.87 -12.71 15.59
N ARG A 143 -13.04 -12.07 15.53
CA ARG A 143 -13.33 -10.97 14.60
C ARG A 143 -12.94 -9.58 15.12
N THR A 144 -13.04 -9.35 16.43
CA THR A 144 -12.86 -8.01 17.00
C THR A 144 -12.48 -8.11 18.48
N ARG A 145 -11.59 -7.23 18.95
CA ARG A 145 -11.38 -7.00 20.39
C ARG A 145 -12.54 -6.17 20.96
N GLU A 146 -12.71 -6.20 22.28
CA GLU A 146 -13.75 -5.43 23.00
C GLU A 146 -13.64 -3.91 22.78
N ASP A 147 -12.44 -3.40 22.48
CA ASP A 147 -12.19 -2.00 22.16
C ASP A 147 -12.57 -1.60 20.71
N GLY A 148 -13.21 -2.51 19.98
CA GLY A 148 -13.60 -2.32 18.57
C GLY A 148 -12.44 -2.46 17.58
N THR A 149 -11.22 -2.77 18.04
CA THR A 149 -10.10 -3.00 17.12
C THR A 149 -10.25 -4.34 16.40
N ARG A 150 -10.21 -4.27 15.07
CA ARG A 150 -10.20 -5.46 14.21
C ARG A 150 -8.96 -6.28 14.50
N LEU A 151 -9.17 -7.55 14.84
CA LEU A 151 -8.09 -8.53 14.97
C LEU A 151 -7.60 -8.93 13.57
N GLU A 152 -6.33 -9.32 13.47
CA GLU A 152 -5.86 -9.96 12.26
C GLU A 152 -6.67 -11.24 12.02
N MET A 153 -7.29 -11.34 10.85
CA MET A 153 -8.10 -12.49 10.47
C MET A 153 -7.27 -13.45 9.60
N LEU A 154 -7.65 -14.72 9.62
CA LEU A 154 -7.06 -15.72 8.75
C LEU A 154 -7.18 -15.28 7.29
N GLY A 155 -6.07 -15.35 6.55
CA GLY A 155 -6.01 -14.95 5.15
C GLY A 155 -6.06 -13.44 4.91
N GLU A 156 -6.02 -12.61 5.95
CA GLU A 156 -6.10 -11.16 5.81
C GLU A 156 -4.83 -10.43 6.30
N PRO A 157 -3.70 -10.54 5.56
CA PRO A 157 -2.45 -9.91 5.97
C PRO A 157 -2.51 -8.39 5.98
N ARG A 158 -1.66 -7.80 6.82
CA ARG A 158 -1.38 -6.37 6.79
C ARG A 158 -0.30 -6.03 5.79
N LEU A 159 -0.62 -5.05 4.95
CA LEU A 159 0.30 -4.37 4.04
C LEU A 159 0.84 -3.09 4.68
N TYR A 160 2.17 -2.96 4.65
CA TYR A 160 2.89 -1.74 4.92
C TYR A 160 3.64 -1.31 3.68
N ALA A 161 3.50 -0.04 3.30
CA ALA A 161 4.18 0.52 2.14
C ALA A 161 4.62 1.95 2.46
N ARG A 162 5.87 2.28 2.15
CA ARG A 162 6.43 3.61 2.39
C ARG A 162 7.55 3.92 1.42
N CYS A 163 7.61 5.16 0.96
CA CYS A 163 8.68 5.65 0.10
C CYS A 163 9.52 6.76 0.75
N SER A 164 8.93 7.51 1.68
CA SER A 164 9.63 8.55 2.44
C SER A 164 10.73 7.97 3.34
N GLY A 165 11.78 8.76 3.58
CA GLY A 165 12.89 8.36 4.45
C GLY A 165 13.72 7.15 3.98
N GLY A 166 13.60 6.79 2.69
CA GLY A 166 14.23 5.61 2.08
C GLY A 166 13.37 4.33 2.15
N GLY A 167 12.10 4.45 2.52
CA GLY A 167 11.18 3.31 2.66
C GLY A 167 11.32 2.55 3.97
N ILE A 168 10.79 1.32 4.02
CA ILE A 168 10.77 0.50 5.23
C ILE A 168 12.17 -0.06 5.50
N LYS A 169 12.72 0.26 6.68
CA LYS A 169 14.06 -0.17 7.12
C LYS A 169 13.97 -1.44 7.97
N VAL A 170 15.11 -2.12 8.16
CA VAL A 170 15.23 -3.30 9.04
C VAL A 170 14.69 -3.05 10.45
N THR A 171 14.99 -1.88 11.03
CA THR A 171 14.54 -1.52 12.38
C THR A 171 13.02 -1.45 12.48
N GLU A 172 12.37 -0.89 11.46
CA GLU A 172 10.92 -0.81 11.35
C GLU A 172 10.31 -2.19 11.07
N ALA A 173 10.87 -2.95 10.12
CA ALA A 173 10.44 -4.32 9.84
C ALA A 173 10.49 -5.21 11.11
N ARG A 174 11.53 -5.05 11.93
CA ARG A 174 11.63 -5.70 13.25
C ARG A 174 10.55 -5.25 14.22
N GLY A 175 10.24 -3.96 14.25
CA GLY A 175 9.16 -3.41 15.07
C GLY A 175 7.79 -3.96 14.65
N LEU A 176 7.51 -4.00 13.35
CA LEU A 176 6.30 -4.57 12.77
C LEU A 176 6.19 -6.07 13.05
N LEU A 177 7.28 -6.82 12.88
CA LEU A 177 7.30 -8.24 13.22
C LEU A 177 7.07 -8.46 14.72
N LYS A 178 7.61 -7.60 15.60
CA LYS A 178 7.33 -7.70 17.04
C LYS A 178 5.85 -7.42 17.35
N LEU A 179 5.25 -6.46 16.64
CA LEU A 179 3.84 -6.10 16.79
C LEU A 179 2.89 -7.23 16.36
N HIS A 180 3.23 -7.92 15.27
CA HIS A 180 2.38 -8.95 14.65
C HIS A 180 2.83 -10.38 14.90
N GLY A 181 4.00 -10.58 15.51
CA GLY A 181 4.70 -11.86 15.56
C GLY A 181 3.94 -12.95 16.31
N THR A 182 3.11 -12.60 17.29
CA THR A 182 2.23 -13.55 17.97
C THR A 182 1.13 -14.09 17.07
N HIS A 183 0.60 -13.28 16.15
CA HIS A 183 -0.41 -13.66 15.17
C HIS A 183 0.22 -14.47 14.01
N ILE A 184 1.41 -14.06 13.56
CA ILE A 184 2.12 -14.70 12.46
C ILE A 184 2.69 -16.06 12.90
N ALA A 185 3.30 -16.15 14.08
CA ALA A 185 3.99 -17.37 14.54
C ALA A 185 3.12 -18.33 15.36
N GLY A 186 2.07 -17.83 16.05
CA GLY A 186 1.26 -18.64 16.97
C GLY A 186 0.06 -19.32 16.31
N TYR A 187 -0.52 -18.70 15.28
CA TYR A 187 -1.83 -19.12 14.72
C TYR A 187 -1.88 -19.07 13.19
N TRP A 188 -0.75 -18.77 12.55
CA TRP A 188 -0.58 -18.71 11.09
C TRP A 188 -1.74 -18.02 10.37
N HIS A 189 -1.89 -16.72 10.62
CA HIS A 189 -2.97 -15.96 10.00
C HIS A 189 -2.65 -15.41 8.61
N SER A 190 -1.43 -14.93 8.32
CA SER A 190 -0.87 -14.58 6.99
C SER A 190 0.51 -13.89 7.12
N PRO A 191 1.34 -13.78 6.06
CA PRO A 191 2.60 -13.02 6.09
C PRO A 191 2.41 -11.53 6.38
N LEU A 192 3.42 -10.90 6.98
CA LEU A 192 3.56 -9.45 6.93
C LEU A 192 3.97 -9.03 5.51
N LEU A 193 3.16 -8.21 4.84
CA LEU A 193 3.47 -7.72 3.49
C LEU A 193 4.15 -6.36 3.58
N LEU A 194 5.34 -6.26 2.99
CA LEU A 194 6.10 -5.02 2.92
C LEU A 194 6.29 -4.63 1.46
N VAL A 195 5.93 -3.41 1.09
CA VAL A 195 6.26 -2.83 -0.22
C VAL A 195 7.28 -1.73 -0.03
N VAL A 196 8.44 -1.87 -0.67
CA VAL A 196 9.59 -0.97 -0.52
C VAL A 196 10.09 -0.46 -1.87
N PRO A 197 10.70 0.74 -1.92
CA PRO A 197 11.25 1.25 -3.18
C PRO A 197 12.42 0.43 -3.69
N GLU A 198 13.24 -0.04 -2.77
CA GLU A 198 14.39 -0.87 -3.02
C GLU A 198 14.59 -1.80 -1.84
N GLU A 199 14.79 -3.09 -2.12
CA GLU A 199 15.13 -4.06 -1.09
C GLU A 199 16.63 -3.99 -0.77
N THR A 200 16.97 -3.21 0.26
CA THR A 200 18.36 -3.09 0.73
C THR A 200 18.94 -4.44 1.17
N ALA A 201 20.26 -4.62 1.05
CA ALA A 201 20.94 -5.85 1.47
C ALA A 201 20.65 -6.24 2.94
N ALA A 202 20.58 -5.24 3.83
CA ALA A 202 20.26 -5.46 5.24
C ALA A 202 18.81 -5.94 5.44
N LEU A 203 17.84 -5.37 4.71
CA LEU A 203 16.45 -5.83 4.74
C LEU A 203 16.32 -7.25 4.22
N ARG A 204 16.94 -7.54 3.06
CA ARG A 204 16.95 -8.88 2.47
C ARG A 204 17.53 -9.92 3.42
N ALA A 205 18.70 -9.65 4.02
CA ALA A 205 19.34 -10.56 4.96
C ALA A 205 18.47 -10.81 6.20
N TYR A 206 17.80 -9.77 6.71
CA TYR A 206 16.89 -9.90 7.84
C TYR A 206 15.66 -10.75 7.50
N VAL A 207 15.00 -10.48 6.37
CA VAL A 207 13.82 -11.22 5.91
C VAL A 207 14.16 -12.68 5.65
N ARG A 208 15.28 -12.94 4.97
CA ARG A 208 15.79 -14.29 4.72
C ARG A 208 15.97 -15.05 6.02
N ARG A 209 16.69 -14.48 6.99
CA ARG A 209 16.91 -15.11 8.30
C ARG A 209 15.59 -15.42 9.01
N VAL A 210 14.65 -14.48 9.04
CA VAL A 210 13.35 -14.67 9.70
C VAL A 210 12.55 -15.81 9.06
N ASN A 211 12.53 -15.89 7.72
CA ASN A 211 11.82 -16.93 7.00
C ASN A 211 12.52 -18.30 7.11
N GLU A 212 13.86 -18.34 7.13
CA GLU A 212 14.65 -19.55 7.39
C GLU A 212 14.42 -20.07 8.81
N ASP A 213 14.48 -19.20 9.83
CA ASP A 213 14.19 -19.57 11.22
C ASP A 213 12.78 -20.16 11.38
N ALA A 214 11.79 -19.58 10.68
CA ALA A 214 10.42 -20.07 10.68
C ALA A 214 10.30 -21.44 9.99
N ARG A 215 11.01 -21.64 8.89
CA ARG A 215 11.08 -22.92 8.18
C ARG A 215 11.69 -24.01 9.05
N ASP A 216 12.79 -23.71 9.74
CA ASP A 216 13.46 -24.64 10.64
C ASP A 216 12.60 -25.01 11.84
N ARG A 217 11.91 -24.03 12.45
CA ARG A 217 10.96 -24.29 13.53
C ARG A 217 9.81 -25.18 13.10
N ARG A 218 9.28 -24.98 11.88
CA ARG A 218 8.24 -25.84 11.32
C ARG A 218 8.74 -27.28 11.14
N GLN A 219 9.94 -27.47 10.58
CA GLN A 219 10.52 -28.80 10.40
C GLN A 219 10.73 -29.55 11.72
N ARG A 220 10.97 -28.82 12.81
CA ARG A 220 11.12 -29.38 14.16
C ARG A 220 9.81 -29.53 14.94
N GLY A 221 8.69 -29.03 14.41
CA GLY A 221 7.39 -28.96 15.10
C GLY A 221 6.33 -29.97 14.60
N ASN A 222 5.15 -29.94 15.21
CA ASN A 222 4.06 -30.91 15.02
C ASN A 222 3.18 -30.70 13.76
N CYS A 223 3.53 -29.79 12.84
CA CYS A 223 2.76 -29.53 11.62
C CYS A 223 3.61 -29.63 10.33
N PRO A 224 4.26 -30.78 10.05
CA PRO A 224 5.11 -30.96 8.89
C PRO A 224 4.35 -30.85 7.56
N ASP A 225 3.02 -31.09 7.54
CA ASP A 225 2.26 -31.17 6.30
C ASP A 225 1.68 -29.83 5.79
N ALA A 226 1.79 -28.73 6.53
CA ALA A 226 1.18 -27.43 6.15
C ALA A 226 2.01 -26.63 5.14
N PRO A 227 1.50 -26.18 3.98
CA PRO A 227 2.32 -25.54 2.94
C PRO A 227 3.13 -24.36 3.49
N PHE A 228 4.45 -24.29 3.28
CA PHE A 228 5.27 -23.22 3.91
C PHE A 228 4.82 -21.85 3.41
N HIS A 229 4.45 -20.96 4.33
CA HIS A 229 4.24 -19.55 4.03
C HIS A 229 5.33 -18.72 4.73
N PRO A 230 5.91 -17.74 4.04
CA PRO A 230 6.88 -16.82 4.65
C PRO A 230 6.22 -16.03 5.79
N VAL A 231 7.02 -15.63 6.77
CA VAL A 231 6.61 -14.73 7.87
C VAL A 231 6.55 -13.29 7.36
N ILE A 232 7.49 -12.92 6.49
CA ILE A 232 7.57 -11.61 5.85
C ILE A 232 7.74 -11.81 4.35
N THR A 233 6.90 -11.13 3.56
CA THR A 233 7.03 -11.04 2.11
C THR A 233 7.34 -9.60 1.74
N VAL A 234 8.42 -9.39 0.98
CA VAL A 234 8.82 -8.07 0.49
C VAL A 234 8.56 -8.00 -1.01
N PHE A 235 7.92 -6.91 -1.43
CA PHE A 235 7.75 -6.55 -2.83
C PHE A 235 8.46 -5.24 -3.10
N THR A 236 9.06 -5.13 -4.28
CA THR A 236 9.75 -3.92 -4.70
C THR A 236 8.88 -3.14 -5.67
N LEU A 237 8.56 -1.89 -5.30
CA LEU A 237 7.90 -0.92 -6.18
C LEU A 237 8.85 0.28 -6.34
N PRO A 238 9.70 0.30 -7.37
CA PRO A 238 10.76 1.29 -7.49
C PRO A 238 10.21 2.70 -7.70
N LEU A 239 10.90 3.70 -7.13
CA LEU A 239 10.57 5.10 -7.38
C LEU A 239 10.78 5.41 -8.88
N PRO A 240 9.97 6.28 -9.49
CA PRO A 240 10.15 6.69 -10.89
C PRO A 240 11.55 7.23 -11.21
N SER A 241 12.20 7.90 -10.24
CA SER A 241 13.57 8.40 -10.36
C SER A 241 14.66 7.31 -10.30
N LEU A 242 14.33 6.12 -9.78
CA LEU A 242 15.24 4.98 -9.66
C LEU A 242 15.12 3.99 -10.83
N VAL A 243 14.14 4.17 -11.72
CA VAL A 243 14.01 3.36 -12.94
C VAL A 243 15.09 3.78 -13.92
N ARG A 244 16.19 3.01 -14.00
CA ARG A 244 17.22 3.21 -15.03
C ARG A 244 16.58 3.04 -16.41
N ARG A 245 16.65 4.09 -17.24
CA ARG A 245 16.21 3.99 -18.63
C ARG A 245 17.18 3.08 -19.39
N PRO A 246 16.73 2.23 -20.35
CA PRO A 246 17.60 1.34 -21.13
C PRO A 246 18.71 2.01 -21.98
N GLY A 247 18.93 3.32 -21.87
CA GLY A 247 20.02 4.04 -22.55
C GLY A 247 21.05 4.69 -21.60
N GLN A 248 20.99 4.42 -20.30
CA GLN A 248 21.98 4.88 -19.30
C GLN A 248 22.79 3.74 -18.70
N VAL A 249 23.06 2.71 -19.51
CA VAL A 249 24.19 1.82 -19.23
C VAL A 249 25.43 2.58 -19.67
N ASN A 250 26.11 3.22 -18.73
CA ASN A 250 27.50 3.57 -18.94
C ASN A 250 28.21 2.26 -19.26
N VAL A 251 28.67 2.15 -20.50
CA VAL A 251 29.71 1.21 -20.89
C VAL A 251 30.96 1.77 -20.21
N ASP A 252 31.33 1.16 -19.09
CA ASP A 252 32.72 1.22 -18.63
C ASP A 252 33.56 0.30 -19.53
#